data_AF-A0A6G0WZQ0-F1
#
_entry.id   AF-A0A6G0WZQ0-F1
#
_cell.length_a   1.000
_cell.length_b   1.000
_cell.length_c   1.000
_cell.angle_alpha   90.00
_cell.angle_beta   90.00
_cell.angle_gamma   90.00
#
_symmetry.space_group_name_H-M   'P 1'
#
loop_
_entity.id
_entity.type
_entity.pdbx_description
1 polymer ?
#
loop_
_entity_poly.entity_id
_entity_poly.type
_entity_poly.pdbx_seq_one_letter_code
_entity_poly.pdbx_strand_id
1 'polypeptide(L)'
;MENSRVEHDAHPYEEGTKEAIWASFKLRCNACWEVLCGPNGPQTCYRTACSHIFCEKDAYKHFGEGDLICPACQEDLNQRPGGVCEMTVKSATDPRV
;
A
#
# COMPACT_ATOMS: atom_id res chain seq x y z
N MET A 1 2.99 -28.14 50.19
CA MET A 1 3.05 -28.38 48.73
C MET A 1 1.79 -27.76 48.16
N GLU A 2 1.78 -26.43 48.07
CA GLU A 2 0.65 -25.69 47.50
C GLU A 2 0.70 -25.76 45.98
N ASN A 3 -0.44 -26.12 45.42
CA ASN A 3 -0.68 -26.34 44.01
C ASN A 3 -1.04 -24.97 43.39
N SER A 4 -0.08 -24.31 42.76
CA SER A 4 -0.30 -23.02 42.09
C SER A 4 -1.14 -23.20 40.83
N ARG A 5 -2.43 -22.91 40.95
CA ARG A 5 -3.39 -22.80 39.85
C ARG A 5 -3.05 -21.54 39.06
N VAL A 6 -2.47 -21.71 37.87
CA VAL A 6 -2.24 -20.63 36.91
C VAL A 6 -3.60 -20.18 36.38
N GLU A 7 -4.05 -19.01 36.80
CA GLU A 7 -5.15 -18.31 36.16
C GLU A 7 -4.68 -17.90 34.75
N HIS A 8 -5.22 -18.59 33.74
CA HIS A 8 -5.11 -18.13 32.36
C HIS A 8 -6.14 -17.01 32.20
N ASP A 9 -5.68 -15.77 32.33
CA ASP A 9 -6.41 -14.59 31.90
C ASP A 9 -6.85 -14.77 30.44
N ALA A 10 -8.13 -15.07 30.27
CA ALA A 10 -8.78 -15.10 28.99
C ALA A 10 -8.79 -13.67 28.45
N HIS A 11 -7.83 -13.36 27.58
CA HIS A 11 -7.87 -12.15 26.77
C HIS A 11 -9.21 -12.10 26.03
N PRO A 12 -10.04 -11.05 26.22
CA PRO A 12 -11.21 -10.87 25.39
C PRO A 12 -10.71 -10.66 23.96
N TYR A 13 -11.12 -11.56 23.08
CA TYR A 13 -10.96 -11.38 21.64
C TYR A 13 -11.83 -10.18 21.25
N GLU A 14 -11.21 -9.00 21.17
CA GLU A 14 -11.90 -7.83 20.62
C GLU A 14 -12.10 -8.07 19.12
N GLU A 15 -13.30 -8.51 18.78
CA GLU A 15 -13.80 -8.72 17.41
C GLU A 15 -14.04 -7.38 16.66
N GLY A 16 -13.20 -6.36 16.92
CA GLY A 16 -13.36 -4.99 16.42
C GLY A 16 -12.16 -4.44 15.63
N THR A 17 -11.05 -5.19 15.50
CA THR A 17 -9.77 -4.65 15.03
C THR A 17 -9.33 -5.16 13.66
N LYS A 18 -10.26 -5.63 12.83
CA LYS A 18 -9.96 -5.93 11.40
C LYS A 18 -10.09 -4.69 10.53
N GLU A 19 -10.99 -3.78 10.90
CA GLU A 19 -11.31 -2.56 10.15
C GLU A 19 -10.28 -1.43 10.39
N ALA A 20 -9.60 -1.42 11.55
CA ALA A 20 -8.66 -0.35 11.92
C ALA A 20 -7.26 -0.51 11.28
N ILE A 21 -6.92 -1.69 10.76
CA ILE A 21 -5.60 -1.92 10.15
C ILE A 21 -5.49 -1.18 8.80
N TRP A 22 -6.60 -0.96 8.09
CA TRP A 22 -6.60 -0.17 6.85
C TRP A 22 -6.57 1.35 7.07
N ALA A 23 -6.77 1.83 8.29
CA ALA A 23 -7.01 3.25 8.55
C ALA A 23 -5.76 4.16 8.54
N SER A 24 -4.55 3.64 8.26
CA SER A 24 -3.34 4.47 8.33
C SER A 24 -2.18 4.10 7.40
N PHE A 25 -2.36 3.17 6.45
CA PHE A 25 -1.33 2.92 5.45
C PHE A 25 -1.31 4.06 4.42
N LYS A 26 -0.47 5.07 4.71
CA LYS A 26 -0.09 6.10 3.74
C LYS A 26 0.74 5.43 2.65
N LEU A 27 0.12 5.04 1.55
CA LEU A 27 0.84 4.62 0.35
C LEU A 27 1.76 5.75 -0.10
N ARG A 28 2.97 5.39 -0.47
CA ARG A 28 4.00 6.33 -0.93
C ARG A 28 4.55 5.88 -2.27
N CYS A 29 5.02 6.84 -3.04
CA CYS A 29 5.79 6.55 -4.23
C CYS A 29 7.13 5.89 -3.85
N ASN A 30 7.50 4.80 -4.50
CA ASN A 30 8.78 4.12 -4.31
C ASN A 30 9.97 4.85 -4.96
N ALA A 31 9.74 5.92 -5.73
CA ALA A 31 10.78 6.78 -6.28
C ALA A 31 10.95 8.07 -5.48
N CYS A 32 9.92 8.93 -5.43
CA CYS A 32 9.99 10.24 -4.75
C CYS A 32 9.59 10.22 -3.26
N TRP A 33 9.09 9.10 -2.73
CA TRP A 33 8.61 8.96 -1.34
C TRP A 33 7.43 9.86 -0.95
N GLU A 34 6.84 10.58 -1.90
CA GLU A 34 5.63 11.37 -1.68
C GLU A 34 4.44 10.48 -1.29
N VAL A 35 3.58 11.00 -0.43
CA VAL A 35 2.38 10.31 0.04
C VAL A 35 1.29 10.41 -1.04
N LEU A 36 0.83 9.25 -1.52
CA LEU A 36 -0.17 9.11 -2.58
C LEU A 36 -1.61 9.16 -2.05
N CYS A 37 -1.83 8.78 -0.78
CA CYS A 37 -3.12 8.94 -0.10
C CYS A 37 -3.04 10.11 0.88
N GLY A 38 -3.65 11.24 0.52
CA GLY A 38 -3.56 12.48 1.28
C GLY A 38 -4.85 13.30 1.29
N PRO A 39 -4.87 14.45 1.99
CA PRO A 39 -6.03 15.32 2.08
C PRO A 39 -6.46 15.92 0.73
N ASN A 40 -5.64 15.81 -0.31
CA ASN A 40 -5.87 16.38 -1.64
C ASN A 40 -6.85 15.58 -2.52
N GLY A 41 -7.56 14.61 -1.96
CA GLY A 41 -8.52 13.78 -2.70
C GLY A 41 -7.88 12.57 -3.38
N PRO A 42 -8.65 11.85 -4.23
CA PRO A 42 -8.17 10.66 -4.91
C PRO A 42 -7.02 11.00 -5.86
N GLN A 43 -5.93 10.24 -5.78
CA GLN A 43 -4.78 10.40 -6.67
C GLN A 43 -4.61 9.17 -7.57
N THR A 44 -4.23 9.41 -8.82
CA THR A 44 -3.81 8.37 -9.75
C THR A 44 -2.38 7.95 -9.41
N CYS A 45 -2.18 6.64 -9.26
CA CYS A 45 -0.86 6.06 -9.10
C CYS A 45 -0.76 4.76 -9.89
N TYR A 46 0.45 4.25 -10.01
CA TYR A 46 0.75 3.12 -10.88
C TYR A 46 1.45 2.04 -10.09
N ARG A 47 0.88 0.84 -10.09
CA ARG A 47 1.48 -0.34 -9.46
C ARG A 47 2.11 -1.22 -10.52
N THR A 48 3.37 -1.56 -10.34
CA THR A 48 4.09 -2.48 -11.22
C THR A 48 3.83 -3.93 -10.86
N ALA A 49 4.12 -4.85 -11.79
CA ALA A 49 4.03 -6.30 -11.56
C ALA A 49 4.97 -6.82 -10.46
N CYS A 50 6.03 -6.08 -10.11
CA CYS A 50 6.89 -6.35 -8.96
C CYS A 50 6.36 -5.76 -7.64
N SER A 51 5.12 -5.26 -7.62
CA SER A 51 4.42 -4.68 -6.47
C SER A 51 5.02 -3.38 -5.91
N HIS A 52 5.79 -2.64 -6.71
CA HIS A 52 6.18 -1.27 -6.39
C HIS A 52 5.14 -0.29 -6.90
N ILE A 53 4.98 0.85 -6.21
CA ILE A 53 3.97 1.85 -6.52
C ILE A 53 4.66 3.18 -6.82
N PHE A 54 4.22 3.86 -7.86
CA PHE A 54 4.77 5.13 -8.31
C PHE A 54 3.64 6.17 -8.44
N CYS A 55 3.95 7.43 -8.14
CA CYS A 55 3.05 8.53 -8.45
C CYS A 55 2.93 8.68 -9.97
N GLU A 56 1.87 9.36 -10.44
CA GLU A 56 1.66 9.61 -11.87
C GLU A 56 2.90 10.22 -12.54
N LYS A 57 3.55 11.21 -11.92
CA LYS A 57 4.73 11.88 -12.48
C LYS A 57 5.90 10.93 -12.70
N ASP A 58 6.25 10.15 -11.68
CA ASP A 58 7.37 9.20 -11.77
C ASP A 58 7.02 8.03 -12.70
N ALA A 59 5.77 7.58 -12.70
CA ALA A 59 5.31 6.53 -13.60
C ALA A 59 5.42 6.94 -15.07
N TYR A 60 4.94 8.15 -15.43
CA TYR A 60 5.09 8.65 -16.79
C TYR A 60 6.55 8.89 -17.18
N LYS A 61 7.37 9.39 -16.25
CA LYS A 61 8.80 9.62 -16.49
C LYS A 61 9.57 8.32 -16.76
N HIS A 62 9.26 7.24 -16.02
CA HIS A 62 9.99 5.98 -16.14
C HIS A 62 9.40 5.05 -17.18
N PHE A 63 8.08 4.87 -17.20
CA PHE A 63 7.40 3.89 -18.04
C PHE A 63 6.78 4.48 -19.31
N GLY A 64 6.67 5.81 -19.41
CA GLY A 64 6.04 6.48 -20.56
C GLY A 64 6.84 6.36 -21.86
N GLU A 65 8.16 6.18 -21.77
CA GLU A 65 9.04 5.96 -22.93
C GLU A 65 9.12 4.48 -23.36
N GLY A 66 8.37 3.58 -22.69
CA GLY A 66 8.38 2.15 -22.97
C GLY A 66 9.49 1.36 -22.25
N ASP A 67 10.30 2.04 -21.43
CA ASP A 67 11.28 1.37 -20.58
C ASP A 67 10.58 0.78 -19.35
N LEU A 68 10.26 -0.52 -19.42
CA LEU A 68 9.52 -1.24 -18.41
C LEU A 68 10.45 -1.85 -17.34
N ILE A 69 11.56 -1.20 -17.01
CA ILE A 69 12.41 -1.56 -15.87
C ILE A 69 11.93 -0.84 -14.61
N CYS A 70 11.67 -1.59 -13.54
CA CYS A 70 11.27 -0.98 -12.28
C CYS A 70 12.41 -0.16 -11.66
N PRO A 71 12.25 1.14 -11.38
CA PRO A 71 13.33 1.95 -10.81
C PRO A 71 13.62 1.61 -9.33
N ALA A 72 12.73 0.90 -8.64
CA ALA A 72 12.91 0.53 -7.23
C ALA A 72 13.71 -0.77 -7.04
N CYS A 73 13.49 -1.78 -7.89
CA CYS A 73 14.15 -3.10 -7.77
C CYS A 73 14.88 -3.57 -9.03
N GLN A 74 14.89 -2.76 -10.09
CA GLN A 74 15.51 -3.06 -11.39
C GLN A 74 14.96 -4.31 -12.09
N GLU A 75 13.77 -4.78 -11.68
CA GLU A 75 13.12 -5.92 -12.33
C GLU A 75 12.50 -5.51 -13.67
N ASP A 76 12.69 -6.36 -14.69
CA ASP A 76 12.10 -6.17 -16.02
C ASP A 76 10.62 -6.57 -16.02
N LEU A 77 9.76 -5.55 -16.14
CA LEU A 77 8.32 -5.70 -16.12
C LEU A 77 7.76 -6.21 -17.46
N ASN A 78 8.54 -6.19 -18.56
CA ASN A 78 8.13 -6.81 -19.83
C ASN A 78 7.96 -8.32 -19.72
N GLN A 79 8.70 -8.95 -18.82
CA GLN A 79 8.67 -10.41 -18.66
C GLN A 79 7.49 -10.89 -17.83
N ARG A 80 6.75 -9.98 -17.18
CA ARG A 80 5.59 -10.31 -16.35
C ARG A 80 4.29 -9.85 -17.01
N PRO A 81 3.26 -10.72 -17.05
CA PRO A 81 1.93 -10.29 -17.45
C PRO A 81 1.44 -9.21 -16.48
N GLY A 82 1.01 -8.08 -17.02
CA GLY A 82 0.47 -6.96 -16.24
C GLY A 82 1.43 -5.79 -15.97
N GLY A 83 2.69 -5.83 -16.45
CA GLY A 83 3.63 -4.71 -16.57
C GLY A 83 3.46 -3.59 -15.52
N VAL A 84 2.70 -2.56 -15.89
CA VAL A 84 2.27 -1.45 -15.04
C VAL A 84 0.75 -1.31 -15.09
N CYS A 85 0.10 -1.34 -13.93
CA CYS A 85 -1.35 -1.13 -13.80
C CYS A 85 -1.62 0.25 -13.17
N GLU A 86 -2.50 1.02 -13.80
CA GLU A 86 -3.07 2.22 -13.18
C GLU A 86 -4.02 1.83 -12.04
N MET A 87 -3.93 2.56 -10.93
CA MET A 87 -4.85 2.45 -9.81
C MET A 87 -5.14 3.83 -9.20
N THR A 88 -6.39 4.06 -8.87
CA THR A 88 -6.80 5.26 -8.15
C THR A 88 -6.84 4.96 -6.65
N VAL A 89 -6.02 5.67 -5.88
CA VAL A 89 -6.05 5.57 -4.42
C VAL A 89 -7.02 6.59 -3.88
N LYS A 90 -8.14 6.13 -3.31
CA LYS A 90 -9.04 7.01 -2.56
C LYS A 90 -8.51 7.15 -1.14
N SER A 91 -8.40 8.39 -0.66
CA SER A 91 -8.01 8.66 0.72
C SER A 91 -8.98 7.94 1.67
N ALA A 92 -8.44 7.14 2.58
CA ALA A 92 -9.20 6.40 3.59
C ALA A 92 -9.74 7.30 4.73
N THR A 93 -10.02 8.57 4.43
CA THR A 93 -10.84 9.41 5.31
C THR A 93 -12.28 9.15 4.92
N ASP A 94 -12.83 8.07 5.43
CA ASP A 94 -14.27 7.96 5.59
C ASP A 94 -14.72 9.11 6.50
N PRO A 95 -15.54 10.07 6.02
CA PRO A 95 -16.16 11.02 6.90
C PRO A 95 -17.18 10.24 7.72
N ARG A 96 -16.82 9.89 8.97
CA ARG A 96 -17.77 9.36 9.95
C ARG A 96 -18.99 10.28 9.96
N VAL A 97 -20.12 9.81 9.44
CA VAL A 97 -21.42 10.48 9.55
C VAL A 97 -22.15 9.93 10.75
#